data_AF-A0A2E4YW42-F1
#
_entry.id   AF-A0A2E4YW42-F1
#
_cell.length_a   1.000
_cell.length_b   1.000
_cell.length_c   1.000
_cell.angle_alpha   90.00
_cell.angle_beta   90.00
_cell.angle_gamma   90.00
#
_symmetry.space_group_name_H-M   'P 1'
#
loop_
_entity.id
_entity.type
_entity.pdbx_description
1 polymer ?
#
loop_
_entity_poly.entity_id
_entity_poly.type
_entity_poly.pdbx_seq_one_letter_code
_entity_poly.pdbx_strand_id
1 'polypeptide(L)' 'MTNLNERWQIHLDLSAHPHAHVLLQAIAPEDHVHLNNSQLILDEKARVDLRAMWNSVCRSLQASESTALALREGL' A
#
# COMPACT_ATOMS: atom_id res chain seq x y z
N MET A 1 18.29 -18.24 18.97
CA MET A 1 17.03 -18.83 18.47
C MET A 1 16.09 -17.68 18.17
N THR A 2 16.04 -17.23 16.92
CA THR A 2 15.13 -16.16 16.47
C THR A 2 13.72 -16.71 16.41
N ASN A 3 12.77 -16.03 17.06
CA ASN A 3 11.37 -16.45 17.12
C ASN A 3 10.79 -16.43 15.69
N LEU A 4 10.52 -17.61 15.12
CA LEU A 4 10.00 -17.81 13.76
C LEU A 4 8.51 -17.43 13.59
N ASN A 5 7.94 -16.69 14.56
CA ASN A 5 6.51 -16.40 14.64
C ASN A 5 6.19 -14.91 14.83
N GLU A 6 7.15 -14.03 14.53
CA GLU A 6 6.89 -12.60 14.56
C GLU A 6 6.18 -12.19 13.26
N ARG A 7 4.85 -12.07 13.33
CA ARG A 7 4.02 -11.48 12.28
C ARG A 7 4.14 -9.96 12.32
N TRP A 8 4.42 -9.35 11.17
CA TRP A 8 4.56 -7.90 11.06
C TRP A 8 3.46 -7.33 10.20
N GLN A 9 2.94 -6.18 10.64
CA GLN A 9 1.91 -5.45 9.92
C GLN A 9 2.33 -4.00 9.73
N ILE A 10 2.22 -3.51 8.50
CA ILE A 10 2.31 -2.07 8.21
C ILE A 10 0.89 -1.56 8.00
N HIS A 11 0.52 -0.51 8.72
CA HIS A 11 -0.74 0.20 8.55
C HIS A 11 -0.45 1.57 7.95
N LEU A 12 -0.96 1.80 6.74
CA LEU A 12 -0.93 3.09 6.08
C LEU A 12 -2.33 3.69 6.11
N ASP A 13 -2.51 4.75 6.89
CA ASP A 13 -3.75 5.52 6.90
C ASP A 13 -3.69 6.63 5.85
N LEU A 14 -4.62 6.60 4.91
CA LEU A 14 -4.81 7.58 3.85
C LEU A 14 -6.05 8.45 4.10
N SER A 15 -6.69 8.39 5.28
CA SER A 15 -7.92 9.13 5.59
C SER A 15 -7.84 10.64 5.32
N ALA A 16 -6.66 11.24 5.52
CA ALA A 16 -6.43 12.66 5.24
C ALA A 16 -6.13 12.97 3.76
N HIS A 17 -5.98 11.95 2.91
CA HIS A 17 -5.62 12.15 1.52
C HIS A 17 -6.88 12.38 0.66
N PRO A 18 -7.00 13.50 -0.06
CA PRO A 18 -8.21 13.86 -0.83
C PRO A 18 -8.67 12.83 -1.88
N HIS A 19 -7.81 11.87 -2.26
CA HIS A 19 -8.12 10.83 -3.25
C HIS A 19 -7.77 9.42 -2.76
N ALA A 20 -7.80 9.20 -1.45
CA ALA A 20 -7.46 7.92 -0.83
C ALA A 20 -8.14 6.73 -1.51
N HIS A 21 -9.44 6.82 -1.78
CA HIS A 21 -10.20 5.75 -2.43
C HIS A 21 -9.65 5.38 -3.83
N VAL A 22 -9.30 6.38 -4.64
CA VAL A 22 -8.76 6.18 -6.00
C VAL A 22 -7.37 5.55 -5.93
N LEU A 23 -6.52 6.03 -5.02
CA LEU A 23 -5.18 5.49 -4.81
C LEU A 23 -5.21 4.04 -4.33
N LEU A 24 -6.15 3.70 -3.45
CA LEU A 24 -6.31 2.33 -2.96
C LEU A 24 -6.87 1.39 -4.04
N GLN A 25 -7.74 1.86 -4.94
CA GLN A 25 -8.22 1.06 -6.08
C GLN A 25 -7.10 0.70 -7.07
N ALA A 26 -6.04 1.50 -7.14
CA ALA A 26 -4.91 1.22 -8.00
C ALA A 26 -3.95 0.17 -7.43
N ILE A 27 -4.13 -0.19 -6.16
CA ILE A 27 -3.40 -1.30 -5.54
C ILE A 27 -4.12 -2.61 -5.88
N ALA A 28 -3.44 -3.49 -6.61
CA ALA A 28 -3.93 -4.82 -6.86
C ALA A 28 -4.07 -5.57 -5.52
N PRO A 29 -5.22 -6.22 -5.23
CA PRO A 29 -5.34 -7.04 -4.04
C PRO A 29 -4.43 -8.27 -4.19
N GLU A 30 -3.52 -8.43 -3.24
CA GLU A 30 -2.63 -9.59 -3.10
C GLU A 30 -2.88 -10.25 -1.74
N ASP A 31 -2.45 -11.50 -1.55
CA ASP A 31 -2.69 -12.27 -0.32
C ASP A 31 -2.23 -11.58 0.98
N HIS A 32 -1.27 -10.65 0.84
CA HIS A 32 -0.64 -9.89 1.92
C HIS A 32 -1.03 -8.40 1.93
N VAL A 33 -1.95 -7.97 1.07
CA VAL A 33 -2.44 -6.59 0.98
C VAL A 33 -3.93 -6.57 1.29
N HIS A 34 -4.31 -5.89 2.38
CA HIS A 34 -5.70 -5.70 2.75
C HIS A 34 -6.06 -4.22 2.66
N LEU A 35 -7.19 -3.94 2.00
CA LEU A 35 -7.72 -2.60 1.83
C LEU A 35 -8.99 -2.45 2.69
N ASN A 36 -9.05 -1.40 3.50
CA ASN A 36 -10.23 -1.06 4.29
C ASN A 36 -10.51 0.44 4.18
N ASN A 37 -11.51 0.83 3.37
CA ASN A 37 -11.95 2.21 3.13
C ASN A 37 -10.83 3.22 2.83
N SER A 38 -10.12 3.69 3.86
CA SER A 38 -9.01 4.64 3.79
C SER A 38 -7.68 4.09 4.31
N GLN A 39 -7.61 2.81 4.67
CA GLN A 39 -6.43 2.17 5.22
C GLN A 39 -5.95 1.05 4.31
N LEU A 40 -4.63 1.00 4.12
CA LEU A 40 -3.92 -0.12 3.50
C LEU A 40 -3.13 -0.84 4.60
N ILE A 41 -3.28 -2.16 4.65
CA ILE A 41 -2.62 -3.02 5.63
C ILE A 41 -1.77 -4.03 4.86
N LEU A 42 -0.47 -4.05 5.14
CA LEU A 42 0.45 -5.06 4.62
C LEU A 42 0.74 -6.07 5.71
N ASP A 43 0.44 -7.33 5.45
CA ASP A 43 0.58 -8.42 6.41
C ASP A 43 1.67 -9.40 5.96
N GLU A 44 2.79 -9.44 6.67
CA GLU A 44 3.91 -10.34 6.39
C GLU A 44 4.10 -11.34 7.54
N LYS A 45 4.03 -12.63 7.19
CA LYS A 45 4.08 -13.75 8.14
C LYS A 45 5.50 -14.21 8.46
N ALA A 46 6.48 -13.92 7.59
CA ALA A 46 7.81 -14.51 7.67
C ALA A 46 8.98 -13.51 7.74
N ARG A 47 8.73 -12.20 7.84
CA ARG A 47 9.76 -11.12 7.84
C ARG A 47 10.67 -11.06 6.61
N VAL A 48 10.56 -11.97 5.65
CA VAL A 48 11.53 -12.08 4.56
C VAL A 48 11.35 -10.97 3.53
N ASP A 49 10.13 -10.46 3.31
CA ASP A 49 9.87 -9.55 2.19
C ASP A 49 9.15 -8.24 2.53
N LEU A 50 9.00 -7.91 3.81
CA LEU A 50 8.29 -6.70 4.24
C LEU A 50 8.83 -5.41 3.60
N ARG A 51 10.15 -5.33 3.39
CA ARG A 51 10.79 -4.21 2.66
C ARG A 51 10.41 -4.20 1.18
N ALA A 52 10.41 -5.34 0.51
CA ALA A 52 10.07 -5.43 -0.90
C ALA A 52 8.59 -5.14 -1.13
N MET A 53 7.72 -5.70 -0.29
CA MET A 53 6.28 -5.42 -0.25
C MET A 53 6.01 -3.92 -0.07
N TRP A 54 6.62 -3.30 0.95
CA TRP A 54 6.48 -1.86 1.17
C TRP A 54 6.95 -1.04 -0.03
N ASN A 55 8.11 -1.36 -0.58
CA ASN A 55 8.64 -0.67 -1.75
C ASN A 55 7.74 -0.84 -2.99
N SER A 56 7.12 -2.01 -3.17
CA SER A 56 6.18 -2.27 -4.26
C SER A 56 4.95 -1.37 -4.13
N VAL A 57 4.33 -1.36 -2.95
CA VAL A 57 3.15 -0.56 -2.64
C VAL A 57 3.42 0.93 -2.82
N CYS A 58 4.54 1.44 -2.30
CA CYS A 58 4.92 2.85 -2.47
C CYS A 58 5.04 3.25 -3.94
N ARG A 59 5.64 2.39 -4.79
CA ARG A 59 5.75 2.67 -6.23
C ARG A 59 4.38 2.70 -6.91
N SER A 60 3.50 1.76 -6.57
CA SER A 60 2.14 1.73 -7.12
C SER A 60 1.32 2.96 -6.70
N LEU A 61 1.41 3.37 -5.44
CA LEU A 61 0.77 4.60 -4.95
C LEU A 61 1.30 5.84 -5.67
N GLN A 62 2.63 5.97 -5.78
CA GLN A 62 3.28 7.10 -6.45
C GLN A 62 2.92 7.18 -7.94
N ALA A 63 2.87 6.05 -8.64
CA ALA A 63 2.42 6.01 -10.03
C ALA A 63 0.97 6.49 -10.16
N SER A 64 0.10 6.02 -9.26
CA SER A 64 -1.32 6.38 -9.25
C SER A 64 -1.55 7.87 -8.97
N GLU A 65 -0.82 8.42 -7.99
CA GLU A 65 -0.84 9.85 -7.69
C GLU A 65 -0.33 10.68 -8.88
N SER A 66 0.77 10.24 -9.52
CA SER A 66 1.33 10.92 -10.69
C SER A 66 0.35 10.90 -11.87
N THR A 67 -0.34 9.78 -12.12
CA THR A 67 -1.39 9.70 -13.14
C THR A 67 -2.58 10.60 -12.81
N ALA A 68 -3.03 10.61 -11.55
CA ALA A 68 -4.12 11.47 -11.11
C ALA A 68 -3.77 12.96 -11.27
N LEU A 69 -2.54 13.35 -10.93
CA LEU A 69 -2.04 14.71 -11.12
C LEU A 69 -1.97 15.07 -12.61
N ALA A 70 -1.41 14.20 -13.46
CA ALA A 70 -1.31 14.45 -14.88
C ALA A 70 -2.68 14.61 -15.57
N LEU A 71 -3.68 13.80 -15.17
CA LEU A 71 -5.06 13.95 -15.64
C LEU A 71 -5.70 15.27 -15.17
N ARG A 72 -5.35 15.77 -13.99
CA ARG A 72 -5.84 17.05 -13.46
C ARG A 72 -5.17 18.25 -14.13
N GLU A 73 -3.88 18.14 -14.42
CA GLU A 73 -3.06 19.23 -14.99
C GLU A 73 -3.20 19.35 -16.51
N GLY A 74 -3.93 18.43 -17.15
CA GLY A 74 -4.29 18.54 -18.55
C GLY A 74 -3.21 18.04 -19.49
N LEU A 75 -2.81 16.78 -19.30
CA LEU A 75 -2.73 15.91 -20.48
C LEU A 75 -4.07 15.93 -21.23
#